data_AF-A0A6I9MUE0-F1
#
_entry.id   AF-A0A6I9MUE0-F1
#
_cell.length_a   1.000
_cell.length_b   1.000
_cell.length_c   1.000
_cell.angle_alpha   90.00
_cell.angle_beta   90.00
_cell.angle_gamma   90.00
#
_symmetry.space_group_name_H-M   'P 1'
#
loop_
_entity.id
_entity.type
_entity.pdbx_description
1 polymer ?
#
loop_
_entity_poly.entity_id
_entity_poly.type
_entity_poly.pdbx_seq_one_letter_code
_entity_poly.pdbx_strand_id
1 'polypeptide(L)'
;MPEFCSGQTQCGPGTAKQASPPLEEYHVSIGGLGDSFYEYLIKSYLMSDKSDEDAKKMYYGALEAIEANLVQKSPGGLTYMAEWRGGILDHKMGHLACFSGGMIGIGADDGEPEKRQHYLDLAAEITHTCHESYTRSATKLGPEAFRFDSGGEATATRLNDRYYILRPEVIESYMYMWRLTHDPKYREWGWEAVQALEQHCRVESGFSGIRDVYTLTASHDNMQQSFFLSETLKYLYLLFSDDDLLSLEDWVFNTEAHPLPIIRRSCLEDPAPQDKTVSE
;
A
#
# COMPACT_ATOMS: atom_id res chain seq x y z
N MET A 1 18.09 31.49 -36.17
CA MET A 1 19.48 31.96 -36.43
C MET A 1 19.68 33.28 -35.70
N PRO A 2 20.88 33.51 -35.15
CA PRO A 2 21.08 33.82 -33.73
C PRO A 2 21.49 35.29 -33.48
N GLU A 3 21.39 35.77 -32.24
CA GLU A 3 22.58 36.25 -31.49
C GLU A 3 22.26 36.65 -30.05
N PHE A 4 23.22 36.30 -29.21
CA PHE A 4 23.34 36.61 -27.80
C PHE A 4 23.39 38.13 -27.56
N CYS A 5 22.65 38.60 -26.55
CA CYS A 5 23.04 39.80 -25.82
C CYS A 5 23.44 39.42 -24.39
N SER A 6 24.67 39.79 -24.08
CA SER A 6 25.43 39.67 -22.86
C SER A 6 24.85 40.49 -21.71
N GLY A 7 25.01 39.98 -20.48
CA GLY A 7 25.50 40.76 -19.34
C GLY A 7 24.60 41.87 -18.77
N GLN A 8 24.05 41.56 -17.59
CA GLN A 8 23.60 42.47 -16.53
C GLN A 8 22.36 43.34 -16.79
N THR A 9 21.22 42.83 -16.32
CA THR A 9 20.13 43.70 -15.82
C THR A 9 19.60 43.11 -14.51
N GLN A 10 19.43 44.00 -13.54
CA GLN A 10 19.20 43.74 -12.12
C GLN A 10 17.95 42.89 -11.85
N CYS A 11 18.09 41.88 -10.98
CA CYS A 11 16.96 41.17 -10.38
C CYS A 11 16.37 42.00 -9.23
N GLY A 12 15.04 42.25 -9.27
CA GLY A 12 14.27 42.62 -8.08
C GLY A 12 14.22 41.47 -7.06
N PRO A 13 13.62 41.66 -5.87
CA PRO A 13 13.61 40.65 -4.82
C PRO A 13 12.71 39.48 -5.24
N GLY A 14 13.31 38.53 -5.96
CA GLY A 14 12.72 37.28 -6.37
C GLY A 14 12.80 36.28 -5.24
N THR A 15 11.66 35.65 -4.95
CA THR A 15 11.62 34.36 -4.29
C THR A 15 12.56 33.42 -5.04
N ALA A 16 13.57 32.89 -4.35
CA ALA A 16 14.43 31.87 -4.91
C ALA A 16 13.54 30.68 -5.31
N LYS A 17 13.34 30.46 -6.60
CA LYS A 17 12.91 29.15 -7.09
C LYS A 17 14.03 28.20 -6.73
N GLN A 18 13.80 27.42 -5.67
CA GLN A 18 14.66 26.33 -5.27
C GLN A 18 14.77 25.41 -6.50
N ALA A 19 15.94 25.41 -7.14
CA ALA A 19 16.19 24.52 -8.26
C ALA A 19 15.99 23.09 -7.75
N SER A 20 15.11 22.33 -8.40
CA SER A 20 14.96 20.91 -8.13
C SER A 20 16.34 20.26 -8.27
N PRO A 21 16.80 19.47 -7.28
CA PRO A 21 18.09 18.78 -7.40
C PRO A 21 18.13 17.91 -8.66
N PRO A 22 19.33 17.58 -9.18
CA PRO A 22 19.46 16.70 -10.33
C PRO A 22 18.73 15.37 -10.10
N LEU A 23 18.18 14.77 -11.17
CA LEU A 23 17.49 13.47 -11.12
C LEU A 23 18.31 12.37 -10.43
N GLU A 24 19.64 12.49 -10.43
CA GLU A 24 20.62 11.58 -9.84
C GLU A 24 20.62 11.53 -8.29
N GLU A 25 19.88 12.39 -7.59
CA GLU A 25 19.82 12.42 -6.12
C GLU A 25 18.50 11.89 -5.52
N TYR A 26 17.52 11.50 -6.33
CA TYR A 26 16.21 11.11 -5.80
C TYR A 26 16.18 9.69 -5.23
N HIS A 27 15.32 9.48 -4.23
CA HIS A 27 14.92 8.16 -3.75
C HIS A 27 13.42 8.04 -3.99
N VAL A 28 13.01 7.05 -4.77
CA VAL A 28 11.60 6.75 -5.06
C VAL A 28 11.29 5.36 -4.52
N SER A 29 10.19 5.23 -3.79
CA SER A 29 9.76 3.99 -3.15
C SER A 29 8.24 3.99 -3.00
N ILE A 30 7.64 2.82 -3.20
CA ILE A 30 6.25 2.52 -2.80
C ILE A 30 6.22 1.83 -1.42
N GLY A 31 7.37 1.68 -0.75
CA GLY A 31 7.43 1.36 0.68
C GLY A 31 7.55 2.63 1.52
N GLY A 32 8.16 2.49 2.69
CA GLY A 32 8.34 3.59 3.64
C GLY A 32 8.86 4.88 3.00
N LEU A 33 8.32 6.01 3.48
CA LEU A 33 8.53 7.39 2.99
C LEU A 33 7.72 7.79 1.75
N GLY A 34 7.06 6.84 1.06
CA GLY A 34 6.27 7.12 -0.14
C GLY A 34 4.91 6.43 -0.19
N ASP A 35 4.80 5.21 0.34
CA ASP A 35 3.59 4.37 0.43
C ASP A 35 2.24 5.12 0.46
N SER A 36 1.87 5.66 1.63
CA SER A 36 0.57 6.24 1.95
C SER A 36 0.23 7.48 1.14
N PHE A 37 1.21 8.14 0.51
CA PHE A 37 0.94 9.22 -0.44
C PHE A 37 0.17 8.68 -1.65
N TYR A 38 0.65 7.60 -2.27
CA TYR A 38 0.00 6.99 -3.43
C TYR A 38 -1.35 6.36 -3.06
N GLU A 39 -1.41 5.75 -1.89
CA GLU A 39 -2.64 5.20 -1.31
C GLU A 39 -3.74 6.24 -1.21
N TYR A 40 -3.40 7.45 -0.73
CA TYR A 40 -4.37 8.52 -0.53
C TYR A 40 -4.84 9.16 -1.83
N LEU A 41 -4.10 9.03 -2.94
CA LEU A 41 -4.59 9.51 -4.24
C LEU A 41 -5.84 8.72 -4.67
N ILE A 42 -5.77 7.39 -4.67
CA ILE A 42 -6.95 6.57 -5.03
C ILE A 42 -8.03 6.66 -3.96
N LYS A 43 -7.67 6.68 -2.68
CA LYS A 43 -8.64 6.77 -1.58
C LYS A 43 -9.35 8.13 -1.52
N SER A 44 -8.69 9.24 -1.88
CA SER A 44 -9.34 10.56 -2.00
C SER A 44 -10.40 10.54 -3.10
N TYR A 45 -10.06 9.98 -4.26
CA TYR A 45 -11.01 9.79 -5.36
C TYR A 45 -12.22 8.97 -4.92
N LEU A 46 -12.01 7.79 -4.31
CA LEU A 46 -13.10 6.92 -3.85
C LEU A 46 -13.95 7.60 -2.76
N MET A 47 -13.32 8.23 -1.76
CA MET A 47 -14.01 8.88 -0.64
C MET A 47 -14.84 10.10 -1.07
N SER A 48 -14.43 10.78 -2.15
CA SER A 48 -15.14 11.93 -2.74
C SER A 48 -16.39 11.55 -3.56
N ASP A 49 -16.88 10.32 -3.44
CA ASP A 49 -17.93 9.78 -4.31
C ASP A 49 -17.52 9.89 -5.79
N LYS A 50 -16.25 9.55 -6.06
CA LYS A 50 -15.63 9.54 -7.39
C LYS A 50 -15.66 10.90 -8.10
N SER A 51 -15.53 12.01 -7.36
CA SER A 51 -15.59 13.37 -7.92
C SER A 51 -14.26 14.14 -7.92
N ASP A 52 -13.26 13.70 -7.16
CA ASP A 52 -11.91 14.24 -7.14
C ASP A 52 -11.08 13.72 -8.35
N GLU A 53 -11.35 14.29 -9.52
CA GLU A 53 -10.69 13.92 -10.78
C GLU A 53 -9.19 14.25 -10.80
N ASP A 54 -8.74 15.24 -10.00
CA ASP A 54 -7.33 15.55 -9.88
C ASP A 54 -6.59 14.41 -9.16
N ALA A 55 -7.13 13.91 -8.05
CA ALA A 55 -6.58 12.75 -7.35
C ALA A 55 -6.58 11.50 -8.24
N LYS A 56 -7.67 11.28 -9.00
CA LYS A 56 -7.74 10.19 -10.00
C LYS A 56 -6.61 10.27 -11.01
N LYS A 57 -6.43 11.44 -11.64
CA LYS A 57 -5.38 11.68 -12.64
C LYS A 57 -3.98 11.50 -12.04
N MET A 58 -3.75 12.00 -10.83
CA MET A 58 -2.47 11.85 -10.13
C MET A 58 -2.18 10.37 -9.82
N TYR A 59 -3.18 9.62 -9.35
CA TYR A 59 -3.03 8.19 -9.06
C TYR A 59 -2.64 7.39 -10.29
N TYR A 60 -3.41 7.47 -11.39
CA TYR A 60 -3.12 6.67 -12.58
C TYR A 60 -1.85 7.12 -13.30
N GLY A 61 -1.53 8.42 -13.29
CA GLY A 61 -0.25 8.91 -13.80
C GLY A 61 0.94 8.40 -12.97
N ALA A 62 0.79 8.31 -11.65
CA ALA A 62 1.80 7.71 -10.78
C ALA A 62 1.90 6.19 -11.00
N LEU A 63 0.76 5.49 -11.07
CA LEU A 63 0.72 4.04 -11.27
C LEU A 63 1.41 3.64 -12.58
N GLU A 64 1.13 4.34 -13.69
CA GLU A 64 1.80 4.10 -14.97
C GLU A 64 3.33 4.24 -14.84
N ALA A 65 3.81 5.27 -14.14
CA ALA A 65 5.23 5.46 -13.90
C ALA A 65 5.83 4.39 -12.96
N ILE A 66 5.09 3.96 -11.94
CA ILE A 66 5.48 2.89 -11.02
C ILE A 66 5.63 1.58 -11.77
N GLU A 67 4.67 1.23 -12.62
CA GLU A 67 4.72 0.02 -13.43
C GLU A 67 5.89 0.04 -14.41
N ALA A 68 6.10 1.15 -15.11
CA ALA A 68 7.16 1.27 -16.09
C ALA A 68 8.57 1.21 -15.47
N ASN A 69 8.74 1.67 -14.22
CA ASN A 69 10.07 1.89 -13.63
C ASN A 69 10.37 1.02 -12.41
N LEU A 70 9.38 0.66 -11.60
CA LEU A 70 9.58 0.00 -10.29
C LEU A 70 9.05 -1.44 -10.26
N VAL A 71 8.04 -1.78 -11.06
CA VAL A 71 7.54 -3.15 -11.14
C VAL A 71 8.54 -3.99 -11.93
N GLN A 72 9.01 -5.06 -11.29
CA GLN A 72 10.01 -5.97 -11.85
C GLN A 72 9.55 -7.41 -11.68
N LYS A 73 10.12 -8.32 -12.47
CA LYS A 73 9.89 -9.77 -12.35
C LYS A 73 11.20 -10.48 -12.04
N SER A 74 11.19 -11.32 -11.02
CA SER A 74 12.36 -12.08 -10.60
C SER A 74 12.61 -13.25 -11.57
N PRO A 75 13.80 -13.88 -11.54
CA PRO A 75 14.06 -15.09 -12.32
C PRO A 75 13.11 -16.25 -12.02
N GLY A 76 12.59 -16.36 -10.79
CA GLY A 76 11.59 -17.36 -10.40
C GLY A 76 10.14 -16.97 -10.74
N GLY A 77 9.93 -15.79 -11.33
CA GLY A 77 8.62 -15.34 -11.83
C GLY A 77 7.79 -14.52 -10.85
N LEU A 78 8.34 -14.11 -9.70
CA LEU A 78 7.67 -13.24 -8.74
C LEU A 78 7.69 -11.79 -9.20
N THR A 79 6.53 -11.14 -9.19
CA THR A 79 6.39 -9.70 -9.48
C THR A 79 6.56 -8.89 -8.20
N TYR A 80 7.44 -7.89 -8.20
CA TYR A 80 7.74 -7.09 -7.02
C TYR A 80 7.92 -5.61 -7.35
N MET A 81 7.78 -4.76 -6.33
CA MET A 81 8.08 -3.33 -6.42
C MET A 81 9.51 -3.08 -5.91
N ALA A 82 10.43 -2.78 -6.83
CA ALA A 82 11.77 -2.33 -6.51
C ALA A 82 11.78 -0.89 -5.99
N GLU A 83 12.86 -0.50 -5.31
CA GLU A 83 13.12 0.91 -4.98
C GLU A 83 14.04 1.53 -6.03
N TRP A 84 13.90 2.83 -6.29
CA TRP A 84 14.82 3.58 -7.14
C TRP A 84 15.73 4.45 -6.29
N ARG A 85 17.05 4.32 -6.45
CA ARG A 85 18.04 5.13 -5.72
C ARG A 85 19.10 5.64 -6.67
N GLY A 86 19.16 6.96 -6.85
CA GLY A 86 20.25 7.64 -7.54
C GLY A 86 20.61 7.05 -8.91
N GLY A 87 19.60 6.75 -9.73
CA GLY A 87 19.77 6.25 -11.10
C GLY A 87 19.57 4.74 -11.26
N ILE A 88 19.52 3.99 -10.16
CA ILE A 88 19.63 2.53 -10.18
C ILE A 88 18.47 1.92 -9.39
N LEU A 89 17.98 0.77 -9.88
CA LEU A 89 17.02 -0.05 -9.14
C LEU A 89 17.72 -0.83 -8.02
N ASP A 90 17.25 -0.62 -6.80
CA ASP A 90 17.53 -1.47 -5.64
C ASP A 90 16.46 -2.57 -5.62
N HIS A 91 16.85 -3.80 -5.98
CA HIS A 91 15.97 -4.98 -6.08
C HIS A 91 15.60 -5.54 -4.70
N LYS A 92 14.95 -4.68 -3.91
CA LYS A 92 14.47 -4.87 -2.56
C LYS A 92 13.01 -4.41 -2.50
N MET A 93 12.18 -5.16 -1.79
CA MET A 93 10.81 -4.78 -1.48
C MET A 93 10.61 -4.88 0.03
N GLY A 94 9.97 -3.88 0.62
CA GLY A 94 9.64 -3.86 2.05
C GLY A 94 8.29 -4.52 2.33
N HIS A 95 8.09 -4.98 3.56
CA HIS A 95 6.78 -5.39 4.07
C HIS A 95 5.76 -4.26 3.89
N LEU A 96 6.17 -3.02 4.16
CA LEU A 96 5.34 -1.83 3.92
C LEU A 96 4.80 -1.78 2.50
N ALA A 97 5.63 -2.06 1.47
CA ALA A 97 5.21 -2.00 0.08
C ALA A 97 4.14 -3.06 -0.29
N CYS A 98 3.86 -4.04 0.57
CA CYS A 98 2.85 -5.05 0.31
C CYS A 98 1.41 -4.52 0.36
N PHE A 99 1.17 -3.33 0.92
CA PHE A 99 -0.15 -2.67 0.88
C PHE A 99 -0.60 -2.40 -0.57
N SER A 100 0.39 -2.25 -1.47
CA SER A 100 0.17 -1.87 -2.85
C SER A 100 -0.67 -2.88 -3.66
N GLY A 101 -0.70 -4.16 -3.25
CA GLY A 101 -1.60 -5.16 -3.82
C GLY A 101 -3.07 -4.73 -3.63
N GLY A 102 -3.47 -4.44 -2.40
CA GLY A 102 -4.80 -3.91 -2.08
C GLY A 102 -5.07 -2.56 -2.75
N MET A 103 -4.10 -1.64 -2.72
CA MET A 103 -4.22 -0.32 -3.35
C MET A 103 -4.49 -0.40 -4.87
N ILE A 104 -3.77 -1.25 -5.59
CA ILE A 104 -3.97 -1.45 -7.03
C ILE A 104 -5.31 -2.16 -7.28
N GLY A 105 -5.65 -3.16 -6.46
CA GLY A 105 -6.91 -3.88 -6.54
C GLY A 105 -8.13 -2.96 -6.45
N ILE A 106 -8.18 -2.07 -5.45
CA ILE A 106 -9.31 -1.14 -5.30
C ILE A 106 -9.39 -0.08 -6.39
N GLY A 107 -8.29 0.21 -7.08
CA GLY A 107 -8.26 1.10 -8.23
C GLY A 107 -8.70 0.43 -9.53
N ALA A 108 -8.81 -0.89 -9.60
CA ALA A 108 -8.95 -1.59 -10.88
C ALA A 108 -10.20 -1.19 -11.68
N ASP A 109 -11.33 -0.94 -11.01
CA ASP A 109 -12.62 -0.65 -11.65
C ASP A 109 -12.72 0.78 -12.21
N ASP A 110 -11.89 1.71 -11.72
CA ASP A 110 -11.99 3.13 -12.03
C ASP A 110 -10.94 3.64 -13.02
N GLY A 111 -10.06 2.74 -13.49
CA GLY A 111 -9.06 3.01 -14.50
C GLY A 111 -9.63 2.99 -15.92
N GLU A 112 -8.75 2.90 -16.92
CA GLU A 112 -9.17 2.61 -18.29
C GLU A 112 -9.82 1.21 -18.33
N PRO A 113 -11.00 1.04 -18.94
CA PRO A 113 -11.71 -0.25 -18.93
C PRO A 113 -10.87 -1.42 -19.45
N GLU A 114 -9.96 -1.20 -20.41
CA GLU A 114 -9.07 -2.24 -20.93
C GLU A 114 -7.98 -2.66 -19.93
N LYS A 115 -7.66 -1.80 -18.96
CA LYS A 115 -6.64 -2.04 -17.92
C LYS A 115 -7.19 -2.69 -16.65
N ARG A 116 -8.51 -2.80 -16.49
CA ARG A 116 -9.14 -3.39 -15.29
C ARG A 116 -8.55 -4.75 -14.92
N GLN A 117 -8.52 -5.69 -15.87
CA GLN A 117 -7.99 -7.04 -15.60
C GLN A 117 -6.49 -7.00 -15.33
N HIS A 118 -5.75 -6.16 -16.06
CA HIS A 118 -4.32 -5.96 -15.86
C HIS A 118 -4.00 -5.49 -14.43
N TYR A 119 -4.77 -4.55 -13.87
CA TYR A 119 -4.59 -4.11 -12.49
C TYR A 119 -4.95 -5.20 -11.47
N LEU A 120 -6.01 -5.97 -11.70
CA LEU A 120 -6.34 -7.11 -10.83
C LEU A 120 -5.24 -8.18 -10.86
N ASP A 121 -4.68 -8.47 -12.03
CA ASP A 121 -3.58 -9.42 -12.20
C ASP A 121 -2.33 -8.91 -11.49
N LEU A 122 -1.96 -7.64 -11.69
CA LEU A 122 -0.82 -7.03 -11.01
C LEU A 122 -0.99 -7.04 -9.48
N ALA A 123 -2.17 -6.67 -8.98
CA ALA A 123 -2.50 -6.73 -7.56
C ALA A 123 -2.37 -8.15 -7.00
N ALA A 124 -2.85 -9.15 -7.73
CA ALA A 124 -2.73 -10.56 -7.36
C ALA A 124 -1.27 -11.04 -7.36
N GLU A 125 -0.47 -10.69 -8.37
CA GLU A 125 0.94 -11.07 -8.47
C GLU A 125 1.78 -10.45 -7.35
N ILE A 126 1.56 -9.17 -7.02
CA ILE A 126 2.24 -8.49 -5.92
C ILE A 126 1.87 -9.12 -4.57
N THR A 127 0.58 -9.36 -4.37
CA THR A 127 0.07 -10.00 -3.14
C THR A 127 0.63 -11.41 -2.98
N HIS A 128 0.75 -12.17 -4.08
CA HIS A 128 1.38 -13.48 -4.09
C HIS A 128 2.88 -13.40 -3.73
N THR A 129 3.63 -12.44 -4.26
CA THR A 129 5.04 -12.23 -3.88
C THR A 129 5.20 -11.90 -2.39
N CYS A 130 4.29 -11.10 -1.84
CA CYS A 130 4.26 -10.81 -0.42
C CYS A 130 3.95 -12.06 0.42
N HIS A 131 3.02 -12.90 -0.03
CA HIS A 131 2.78 -14.21 0.58
C HIS A 131 4.02 -15.12 0.52
N GLU A 132 4.74 -15.16 -0.61
CA GLU A 132 5.98 -15.92 -0.74
C GLU A 132 7.04 -15.48 0.28
N SER A 133 7.09 -14.19 0.63
CA SER A 133 7.99 -13.69 1.68
C SER A 133 7.66 -14.24 3.08
N TYR A 134 6.38 -14.50 3.35
CA TYR A 134 5.90 -15.18 4.57
C TYR A 134 6.23 -16.67 4.50
N THR A 135 5.86 -17.33 3.40
CA THR A 135 6.00 -18.77 3.23
C THR A 135 7.45 -19.24 3.26
N ARG A 136 8.39 -18.41 2.79
CA ARG A 136 9.83 -18.70 2.78
C ARG A 136 10.53 -18.43 4.13
N SER A 137 9.84 -17.89 5.13
CA SER A 137 10.39 -17.76 6.48
C SER A 137 10.13 -19.01 7.33
N ALA A 138 10.87 -19.16 8.43
CA ALA A 138 10.70 -20.28 9.33
C ALA A 138 9.43 -20.13 10.18
N THR A 139 9.09 -18.89 10.56
CA THR A 139 7.93 -18.57 11.39
C THR A 139 6.64 -18.38 10.62
N LYS A 140 6.68 -18.40 9.27
CA LYS A 140 5.55 -18.06 8.40
C LYS A 140 5.05 -16.62 8.55
N LEU A 141 5.91 -15.73 9.04
CA LEU A 141 5.76 -14.27 9.02
C LEU A 141 6.83 -13.65 8.12
N GLY A 142 6.48 -12.62 7.36
CA GLY A 142 7.41 -11.97 6.44
C GLY A 142 8.41 -11.06 7.14
N PRO A 143 9.64 -10.93 6.60
CA PRO A 143 10.62 -9.95 7.10
C PRO A 143 10.24 -8.51 6.73
N GLU A 144 10.79 -7.52 7.44
CA GLU A 144 10.63 -6.09 7.13
C GLU A 144 11.03 -5.75 5.69
N ALA A 145 12.09 -6.37 5.17
CA ALA A 145 12.47 -6.23 3.77
C ALA A 145 13.06 -7.52 3.21
N PHE A 146 12.78 -7.77 1.94
CA PHE A 146 13.23 -8.96 1.21
C PHE A 146 13.80 -8.56 -0.15
N ARG A 147 14.69 -9.40 -0.69
CA ARG A 147 15.45 -9.10 -1.91
C ARG A 147 15.20 -10.10 -3.03
N PHE A 148 15.51 -9.66 -4.23
CA PHE A 148 15.37 -10.41 -5.49
C PHE A 148 16.71 -10.45 -6.27
N ASP A 149 17.81 -10.19 -5.58
CA ASP A 149 19.17 -10.21 -6.12
C ASP A 149 20.02 -11.30 -5.45
N SER A 150 21.20 -11.54 -6.03
CA SER A 150 22.25 -12.38 -5.42
C SER A 150 21.82 -13.81 -5.06
N GLY A 151 20.87 -14.38 -5.80
CA GLY A 151 20.33 -15.74 -5.57
C GLY A 151 19.29 -15.83 -4.44
N GLY A 152 18.96 -14.72 -3.78
CA GLY A 152 17.81 -14.62 -2.88
C GLY A 152 16.57 -14.17 -3.65
N GLU A 153 15.42 -14.73 -3.30
CA GLU A 153 14.13 -14.34 -3.86
C GLU A 153 13.10 -14.35 -2.74
N ALA A 154 12.46 -13.20 -2.49
CA ALA A 154 11.50 -13.00 -1.41
C ALA A 154 12.04 -13.42 -0.02
N THR A 155 13.35 -13.22 0.24
CA THR A 155 13.96 -13.44 1.55
C THR A 155 14.86 -12.28 1.97
N ALA A 156 15.01 -12.06 3.29
CA ALA A 156 15.91 -11.06 3.83
C ALA A 156 17.34 -11.60 3.97
N THR A 157 18.29 -10.94 3.30
CA THR A 157 19.71 -11.30 3.39
C THR A 157 20.42 -10.56 4.53
N ARG A 158 19.97 -9.34 4.88
CA ARG A 158 20.55 -8.51 5.94
C ARG A 158 19.87 -8.80 7.27
N LEU A 159 20.66 -8.94 8.34
CA LEU A 159 20.14 -9.22 9.69
C LEU A 159 19.13 -8.18 10.18
N ASN A 160 19.39 -6.89 9.87
CA ASN A 160 18.53 -5.80 10.30
C ASN A 160 17.18 -5.74 9.57
N ASP A 161 16.98 -6.55 8.53
CA ASP A 161 15.72 -6.57 7.77
C ASP A 161 14.86 -7.79 8.16
N ARG A 162 15.34 -8.68 9.02
CA ARG A 162 14.69 -9.98 9.35
C ARG A 162 13.56 -9.90 10.37
N TYR A 163 13.30 -8.73 10.94
CA TYR A 163 12.31 -8.59 11.99
C TYR A 163 10.88 -8.53 11.43
N TYR A 164 9.90 -8.77 12.29
CA TYR A 164 8.48 -8.59 12.04
C TYR A 164 7.84 -7.93 13.26
N ILE A 165 7.30 -6.72 13.10
CA ILE A 165 6.78 -5.90 14.20
C ILE A 165 5.25 -5.84 14.23
N LEU A 166 4.57 -6.94 13.88
CA LEU A 166 3.10 -7.06 13.88
C LEU A 166 2.39 -6.26 12.78
N ARG A 167 3.12 -5.98 11.68
CA ARG A 167 2.64 -5.14 10.58
C ARG A 167 1.45 -5.75 9.81
N PRO A 168 0.56 -4.91 9.27
CA PRO A 168 -0.68 -5.36 8.63
C PRO A 168 -0.62 -5.53 7.11
N GLU A 169 0.35 -4.94 6.39
CA GLU A 169 0.15 -4.59 4.97
C GLU A 169 -0.04 -5.80 4.03
N VAL A 170 0.50 -6.96 4.39
CA VAL A 170 0.25 -8.21 3.65
C VAL A 170 -1.19 -8.71 3.86
N ILE A 171 -1.67 -8.66 5.11
CA ILE A 171 -3.03 -9.06 5.48
C ILE A 171 -4.06 -8.06 4.92
N GLU A 172 -3.72 -6.76 4.89
CA GLU A 172 -4.53 -5.74 4.21
C GLU A 172 -4.78 -6.12 2.75
N SER A 173 -3.72 -6.46 2.01
CA SER A 173 -3.83 -6.93 0.63
C SER A 173 -4.65 -8.21 0.51
N TYR A 174 -4.53 -9.16 1.45
CA TYR A 174 -5.41 -10.34 1.45
C TYR A 174 -6.89 -9.97 1.61
N MET A 175 -7.21 -9.03 2.50
CA MET A 175 -8.59 -8.58 2.73
C MET A 175 -9.20 -7.98 1.45
N TYR A 176 -8.48 -7.05 0.80
CA TYR A 176 -8.96 -6.46 -0.45
C TYR A 176 -9.07 -7.50 -1.56
N MET A 177 -8.04 -8.33 -1.76
CA MET A 177 -8.06 -9.33 -2.82
C MET A 177 -9.16 -10.38 -2.60
N TRP A 178 -9.44 -10.77 -1.36
CA TRP A 178 -10.60 -11.60 -1.03
C TRP A 178 -11.92 -10.91 -1.43
N ARG A 179 -12.17 -9.68 -0.99
CA ARG A 179 -13.43 -8.98 -1.31
C ARG A 179 -13.63 -8.72 -2.80
N LEU A 180 -12.55 -8.45 -3.53
CA LEU A 180 -12.61 -8.15 -4.96
C LEU A 180 -12.76 -9.41 -5.83
N THR A 181 -12.29 -10.57 -5.37
CA THR A 181 -12.19 -11.78 -6.23
C THR A 181 -12.90 -13.01 -5.68
N HIS A 182 -13.11 -13.07 -4.37
CA HIS A 182 -13.57 -14.24 -3.63
C HIS A 182 -12.72 -15.51 -3.87
N ASP A 183 -11.45 -15.35 -4.25
CA ASP A 183 -10.52 -16.47 -4.36
C ASP A 183 -10.18 -16.99 -2.94
N PRO A 184 -10.52 -18.24 -2.61
CA PRO A 184 -10.37 -18.78 -1.25
C PRO A 184 -8.93 -18.77 -0.75
N LYS A 185 -7.93 -18.75 -1.63
CA LYS A 185 -6.51 -18.72 -1.24
C LYS A 185 -6.19 -17.54 -0.31
N TYR A 186 -6.85 -16.39 -0.47
CA TYR A 186 -6.57 -15.21 0.36
C TYR A 186 -7.03 -15.42 1.81
N ARG A 187 -8.12 -16.16 2.02
CA ARG A 187 -8.56 -16.58 3.37
C ARG A 187 -7.65 -17.66 3.94
N GLU A 188 -7.19 -18.61 3.11
CA GLU A 188 -6.22 -19.63 3.52
C GLU A 188 -4.90 -18.99 3.98
N TRP A 189 -4.34 -18.07 3.20
CA TRP A 189 -3.12 -17.32 3.54
C TRP A 189 -3.30 -16.43 4.78
N GLY A 190 -4.47 -15.80 4.94
CA GLY A 190 -4.81 -15.07 6.16
C GLY A 190 -4.86 -15.98 7.39
N TRP A 191 -5.37 -17.20 7.24
CA TRP A 191 -5.42 -18.17 8.33
C TRP A 191 -4.03 -18.69 8.71
N GLU A 192 -3.16 -18.93 7.73
CA GLU A 192 -1.75 -19.25 7.98
C GLU A 192 -1.06 -18.13 8.79
N ALA A 193 -1.32 -16.86 8.45
CA ALA A 193 -0.80 -15.73 9.22
C ALA A 193 -1.34 -15.69 10.65
N VAL A 194 -2.63 -16.01 10.88
CA VAL A 194 -3.20 -16.15 12.24
C VAL A 194 -2.46 -17.22 13.04
N GLN A 195 -2.25 -18.40 12.46
CA GLN A 195 -1.54 -19.49 13.13
C GLN A 195 -0.10 -19.08 13.48
N ALA A 196 0.57 -18.38 12.58
CA ALA A 196 1.92 -17.88 12.78
C ALA A 196 1.98 -16.82 13.90
N LEU A 197 1.04 -15.87 13.93
CA LEU A 197 0.92 -14.86 15.00
C LEU A 197 0.70 -15.51 16.37
N GLU A 198 -0.22 -16.48 16.44
CA GLU A 198 -0.50 -17.23 17.67
C GLU A 198 0.70 -18.04 18.15
N GLN A 199 1.46 -18.63 17.23
CA GLN A 199 2.60 -19.48 17.58
C GLN A 199 3.85 -18.68 17.96
N HIS A 200 4.10 -17.55 17.30
CA HIS A 200 5.40 -16.87 17.37
C HIS A 200 5.36 -15.46 17.96
N CYS A 201 4.20 -14.81 18.00
CA CYS A 201 4.06 -13.44 18.52
C CYS A 201 3.28 -13.39 19.84
N ARG A 202 2.42 -14.37 20.11
CA ARG A 202 1.62 -14.41 21.34
C ARG A 202 2.48 -14.65 22.57
N VAL A 203 2.28 -13.83 23.58
CA VAL A 203 2.88 -13.93 24.92
C VAL A 203 1.77 -13.93 25.98
N GLU A 204 2.12 -14.13 27.26
CA GLU A 204 1.13 -14.22 28.35
C GLU A 204 0.15 -13.03 28.40
N SER A 205 0.65 -11.82 28.15
CA SER A 205 -0.10 -10.56 28.31
C SER A 205 -0.50 -9.86 27.00
N GLY A 206 -0.29 -10.49 25.83
CA GLY A 206 -0.56 -9.85 24.53
C GLY A 206 0.23 -10.47 23.38
N PHE A 207 0.65 -9.61 22.45
CA PHE A 207 1.48 -9.96 21.29
C PHE A 207 2.71 -9.06 21.23
N SER A 208 3.83 -9.62 20.78
CA SER A 208 5.09 -8.89 20.59
C SER A 208 5.65 -9.19 19.21
N GLY A 209 6.27 -8.19 18.59
CA GLY A 209 7.08 -8.40 17.40
C GLY A 209 8.26 -9.35 17.66
N ILE A 210 8.84 -9.88 16.59
CA ILE A 210 9.98 -10.80 16.63
C ILE A 210 11.15 -10.25 15.84
N ARG A 211 12.37 -10.48 16.33
CA ARG A 211 13.60 -9.92 15.73
C ARG A 211 14.15 -10.70 14.52
N ASP A 212 13.79 -11.97 14.38
CA ASP A 212 14.24 -12.80 13.25
C ASP A 212 13.19 -13.86 12.88
N VAL A 213 12.49 -13.64 11.76
CA VAL A 213 11.48 -14.56 11.18
C VAL A 213 12.05 -15.87 10.64
N TYR A 214 13.37 -16.00 10.55
CA TYR A 214 14.05 -17.22 10.10
C TYR A 214 14.46 -18.13 11.26
N THR A 215 14.11 -17.78 12.51
CA THR A 215 14.37 -18.60 13.70
C THR A 215 13.06 -19.05 14.35
N LEU A 216 12.89 -20.36 14.58
CA LEU A 216 11.68 -20.90 15.21
C LEU A 216 11.54 -20.50 16.69
N THR A 217 12.67 -20.27 17.37
CA THR A 217 12.68 -19.74 18.73
C THR A 217 12.58 -18.22 18.68
N ALA A 218 11.37 -17.71 18.88
CA ALA A 218 11.07 -16.28 18.78
C ALA A 218 11.88 -15.45 19.81
N SER A 219 12.62 -14.46 19.30
CA SER A 219 13.23 -13.39 20.09
C SER A 219 12.32 -12.17 20.06
N HIS A 220 11.50 -11.99 21.10
CA HIS A 220 10.47 -10.96 21.17
C HIS A 220 11.02 -9.56 21.40
N ASP A 221 10.57 -8.58 20.61
CA ASP A 221 10.98 -7.18 20.71
C ASP A 221 10.46 -6.46 21.98
N ASN A 222 9.53 -7.09 22.70
CA ASN A 222 8.82 -6.56 23.87
C ASN A 222 7.99 -5.31 23.55
N MET A 223 7.42 -5.23 22.34
CA MET A 223 6.53 -4.15 21.91
C MET A 223 5.27 -4.70 21.25
N GLN A 224 4.11 -4.26 21.75
CA GLN A 224 2.83 -4.42 21.06
C GLN A 224 2.48 -3.09 20.40
N GLN A 225 2.56 -3.05 19.08
CA GLN A 225 2.26 -1.85 18.31
C GLN A 225 0.75 -1.58 18.29
N SER A 226 0.33 -0.32 18.32
CA SER A 226 -1.10 0.04 18.26
C SER A 226 -1.77 -0.45 16.98
N PHE A 227 -1.04 -0.39 15.86
CA PHE A 227 -1.50 -0.90 14.55
C PHE A 227 -1.82 -2.39 14.53
N PHE A 228 -1.29 -3.18 15.46
CA PHE A 228 -1.71 -4.57 15.57
C PHE A 228 -3.22 -4.66 15.88
N LEU A 229 -3.72 -3.77 16.74
CA LEU A 229 -5.12 -3.73 17.13
C LEU A 229 -5.98 -2.99 16.10
N SER A 230 -5.53 -1.83 15.61
CA SER A 230 -6.30 -1.06 14.63
C SER A 230 -6.33 -1.73 13.27
N GLU A 231 -5.26 -2.38 12.84
CA GLU A 231 -5.11 -2.84 11.46
C GLU A 231 -5.07 -4.36 11.36
N THR A 232 -4.02 -5.00 11.90
CA THR A 232 -3.77 -6.43 11.70
C THR A 232 -4.97 -7.28 12.13
N LEU A 233 -5.48 -7.06 13.34
CA LEU A 233 -6.66 -7.78 13.84
C LEU A 233 -7.95 -7.37 13.12
N LYS A 234 -8.09 -6.11 12.70
CA LYS A 234 -9.30 -5.65 11.98
C LYS A 234 -9.37 -6.25 10.58
N TYR A 235 -8.29 -6.22 9.81
CA TYR A 235 -8.25 -6.81 8.48
C TYR A 235 -8.41 -8.32 8.52
N LEU A 236 -7.83 -9.02 9.51
CA LEU A 236 -8.12 -10.44 9.74
C LEU A 236 -9.61 -10.68 10.06
N TYR A 237 -10.19 -9.88 10.94
CA TYR A 237 -11.61 -9.99 11.27
C TYR A 237 -12.51 -9.79 10.04
N LEU A 238 -12.23 -8.76 9.23
CA LEU A 238 -12.97 -8.45 8.00
C LEU A 238 -12.76 -9.51 6.91
N LEU A 239 -11.55 -10.05 6.78
CA LEU A 239 -11.23 -11.13 5.83
C LEU A 239 -12.13 -12.36 6.07
N PHE A 240 -12.48 -12.67 7.32
CA PHE A 240 -13.37 -13.78 7.68
C PHE A 240 -14.82 -13.35 7.98
N SER A 241 -15.17 -12.08 7.73
CA SER A 241 -16.55 -11.59 7.81
C SER A 241 -17.22 -11.60 6.44
N ASP A 242 -18.53 -11.37 6.42
CA ASP A 242 -19.29 -11.09 5.19
C ASP A 242 -18.93 -9.69 4.64
N ASP A 243 -19.14 -9.50 3.34
CA ASP A 243 -18.73 -8.30 2.61
C ASP A 243 -19.54 -7.05 2.98
N ASP A 244 -20.75 -7.22 3.53
CA ASP A 244 -21.63 -6.14 3.96
C ASP A 244 -21.15 -5.45 5.26
N LEU A 245 -20.34 -6.13 6.06
CA LEU A 245 -19.69 -5.51 7.22
C LEU A 245 -18.59 -4.54 6.76
N LEU A 246 -18.84 -3.23 6.87
CA LEU A 246 -17.95 -2.19 6.35
C LEU A 246 -17.67 -2.38 4.85
N SER A 247 -18.74 -2.44 4.04
CA SER A 247 -18.65 -2.57 2.58
C SER A 247 -17.74 -1.50 1.95
N LEU A 248 -16.97 -1.90 0.93
CA LEU A 248 -16.10 -1.00 0.16
C LEU A 248 -16.89 0.02 -0.68
N GLU A 249 -18.21 -0.17 -0.84
CA GLU A 249 -19.11 0.78 -1.50
C GLU A 249 -19.56 1.93 -0.60
N ASP A 250 -19.40 1.78 0.72
CA ASP A 250 -19.83 2.75 1.74
C ASP A 250 -18.64 3.37 2.49
N TRP A 251 -17.53 2.64 2.58
CA TRP A 251 -16.40 2.97 3.46
C TRP A 251 -15.07 2.96 2.71
N VAL A 252 -14.24 3.95 3.02
CA VAL A 252 -12.82 4.01 2.64
C VAL A 252 -11.99 3.96 3.91
N PHE A 253 -11.11 2.98 4.02
CA PHE A 253 -10.18 2.88 5.16
C PHE A 253 -9.07 3.91 5.03
N ASN A 254 -8.76 4.68 6.06
CA ASN A 254 -7.51 5.45 6.09
C ASN A 254 -6.28 4.51 6.18
N THR A 255 -5.06 5.06 6.19
CA THR A 255 -3.81 4.27 6.22
C THR A 255 -3.57 3.51 7.55
N GLU A 256 -4.42 3.68 8.56
CA GLU A 256 -4.36 2.98 9.85
C GLU A 256 -5.64 2.14 10.07
N ALA A 257 -6.23 1.67 8.97
CA ALA A 257 -7.45 0.87 8.92
C ALA A 257 -8.69 1.49 9.61
N HIS A 258 -8.75 2.80 9.80
CA HIS A 258 -9.95 3.47 10.32
C HIS A 258 -10.94 3.74 9.18
N PRO A 259 -12.14 3.15 9.19
CA PRO A 259 -13.12 3.34 8.12
C PRO A 259 -13.70 4.76 8.18
N LEU A 260 -13.68 5.45 7.05
CA LEU A 260 -14.29 6.76 6.83
C LEU A 260 -15.45 6.60 5.82
N PRO A 261 -16.60 7.23 6.05
CA PRO A 261 -17.71 7.12 5.12
C PRO A 261 -17.42 7.87 3.82
N ILE A 262 -17.90 7.35 2.70
CA ILE A 262 -17.89 8.08 1.42
C ILE A 262 -18.77 9.34 1.52
N ILE A 263 -18.23 10.49 1.10
CA ILE A 263 -18.91 11.78 1.12
C ILE A 263 -19.79 11.88 -0.13
N ARG A 264 -20.98 11.28 -0.05
CA ARG A 264 -21.95 11.29 -1.15
C ARG A 264 -22.44 12.70 -1.47
N ARG A 265 -22.61 13.02 -2.76
CA ARG A 265 -23.12 14.34 -3.19
C ARG A 265 -24.45 14.72 -2.54
N SER A 266 -25.33 13.74 -2.34
CA SER A 266 -26.62 13.95 -1.67
C SER A 266 -26.50 14.45 -0.22
N CYS A 267 -25.36 14.23 0.44
CA CYS A 267 -25.10 14.70 1.79
C CYS A 267 -24.61 16.16 1.82
N LEU A 268 -24.21 16.72 0.68
CA LEU A 268 -23.73 18.10 0.54
C LEU A 268 -24.83 19.06 0.06
N GLU A 269 -25.95 18.52 -0.43
CA GLU A 269 -27.14 19.28 -0.80
C GLU A 269 -28.07 19.39 0.42
N ASP A 270 -27.98 20.49 1.19
CA ASP A 270 -29.02 20.83 2.16
C ASP A 270 -30.37 20.94 1.43
N PRO A 271 -31.48 20.36 1.95
CA PRO A 271 -32.78 20.63 1.38
C PRO A 271 -33.07 22.12 1.55
N ALA A 272 -33.18 22.83 0.42
CA ALA A 272 -33.56 24.23 0.40
C ALA A 272 -34.78 24.46 1.32
N PRO A 273 -34.81 25.53 2.13
CA PRO A 273 -35.94 25.79 2.99
C PRO A 273 -37.20 25.85 2.12
N GLN A 274 -38.13 24.92 2.34
CA GLN A 274 -39.45 25.00 1.73
C GLN A 274 -40.09 26.29 2.23
N ASP A 275 -40.17 27.28 1.35
CA ASP A 275 -40.94 28.48 1.57
C ASP A 275 -42.39 28.06 1.76
N LYS A 276 -42.81 27.96 3.03
CA LYS A 276 -44.21 27.78 3.40
C LYS A 276 -44.92 29.08 3.06
N THR A 277 -45.27 29.21 1.78
CA THR A 277 -46.32 30.09 1.32
C THR A 277 -47.60 29.62 2.00
N VAL A 278 -47.91 30.25 3.13
CA VAL A 278 -49.24 30.20 3.74
C VAL A 278 -50.16 30.93 2.78
N SER A 279 -50.90 30.17 1.98
CA SER A 279 -52.05 30.68 1.23
C SER A 279 -53.14 31.09 2.22
N GLU A 280 -53.44 32.40 2.17
CA GLU A 280 -54.61 33.17 2.67
C GLU A 280 -55.58 32.55 3.69
#